data_AF-A0A212UDG5-F1
#
_entry.id   AF-A0A212UDG5-F1
#
_cell.length_a   1.000
_cell.length_b   1.000
_cell.length_c   1.000
_cell.angle_alpha   90.00
_cell.angle_beta   90.00
_cell.angle_gamma   90.00
#
_symmetry.space_group_name_H-M   'P 1'
#
loop_
_entity.id
_entity.type
_entity.pdbx_description
1 polymer ?
#
loop_
_entity_poly.entity_id
_entity_poly.type
_entity_poly.pdbx_seq_one_letter_code
_entity_poly.pdbx_strand_id
1 'polypeptide(L)' 'MDANNNNINDSTELRARGNWNEVKGQAKQKWSNLTDDDLTYEEGKQDEWFGQLQHKTGDAIDDIKAWFHRTF' A
#
# COMPACT_ATOMS: atom_id res chain seq x y z
N MET A 1 -21.23 9.65 -35.34
CA MET A 1 -21.47 9.00 -34.03
C MET A 1 -21.04 7.57 -34.28
N ASP A 2 -19.88 7.10 -33.83
CA ASP A 2 -19.30 7.25 -32.49
C ASP A 2 -17.76 7.23 -32.46
N ALA A 3 -17.27 7.72 -31.31
CA ALA A 3 -15.97 7.47 -30.67
C ALA A 3 -14.70 7.95 -31.38
N ASN A 4 -14.18 9.11 -30.94
CA ASN A 4 -12.74 9.30 -30.90
C ASN A 4 -12.29 9.74 -29.50
N ASN A 5 -11.95 8.69 -28.75
CA ASN A 5 -11.13 8.55 -27.56
C ASN A 5 -10.50 9.84 -27.00
N ASN A 6 -11.15 10.43 -26.00
CA ASN A 6 -10.52 11.31 -25.04
C ASN A 6 -9.77 10.47 -24.00
N ASN A 7 -8.59 10.98 -23.58
CA ASN A 7 -7.92 10.67 -22.31
C ASN A 7 -7.11 9.34 -22.36
N ILE A 8 -5.89 9.20 -21.84
CA ILE A 8 -5.35 9.74 -20.60
C ILE A 8 -3.82 9.79 -20.67
N ASN A 9 -3.23 10.91 -20.24
CA ASN A 9 -1.82 10.97 -19.84
C ASN A 9 -1.65 10.26 -18.48
N ASP A 10 -1.92 8.95 -18.41
CA ASP A 10 -1.97 8.12 -17.19
C ASP A 10 -0.60 7.54 -16.79
N SER A 11 0.47 7.87 -17.52
CA SER A 11 1.77 7.18 -17.37
C SER A 11 2.46 7.44 -16.02
N THR A 12 2.11 8.53 -15.35
CA THR A 12 2.66 8.93 -14.04
C THR A 12 1.86 8.34 -12.88
N GLU A 13 0.53 8.32 -12.99
CA GLU A 13 -0.35 7.79 -11.95
C GLU A 13 -0.28 6.25 -11.88
N LEU A 14 -0.14 5.59 -13.04
CA LEU A 14 0.07 4.13 -13.11
C LEU A 14 1.37 3.69 -12.44
N ARG A 15 2.44 4.51 -12.49
CA ARG A 15 3.75 4.17 -11.91
C ARG A 15 3.75 4.31 -10.39
N ALA A 16 3.14 5.37 -9.86
CA ALA A 16 2.99 5.54 -8.42
C ALA A 16 2.12 4.43 -7.80
N ARG A 17 1.00 4.08 -8.47
CA ARG A 17 0.13 2.95 -8.07
C ARG A 17 0.81 1.58 -8.26
N GLY A 18 1.70 1.45 -9.25
CA GLY A 18 2.45 0.23 -9.54
C GLY A 18 3.35 -0.21 -8.39
N ASN A 19 4.15 0.72 -7.84
CA ASN A 19 4.99 0.43 -6.68
C ASN A 19 4.16 0.07 -5.44
N TRP A 20 3.03 0.76 -5.21
CA TRP A 20 2.20 0.49 -4.05
C TRP A 20 1.59 -0.91 -4.07
N ASN A 21 1.14 -1.39 -5.23
CA ASN A 21 0.64 -2.77 -5.35
C ASN A 21 1.71 -3.82 -5.05
N GLU A 22 2.97 -3.56 -5.42
CA GLU A 22 4.09 -4.44 -5.07
C GLU A 22 4.36 -4.44 -3.57
N VAL A 23 4.37 -3.25 -2.95
CA VAL A 23 4.48 -3.09 -1.49
C VAL A 23 3.40 -3.89 -0.78
N LYS A 24 2.14 -3.75 -1.22
CA LYS A 24 1.00 -4.50 -0.67
C LYS A 24 1.18 -6.00 -0.88
N GLY A 25 1.66 -6.43 -2.04
CA GLY A 25 1.96 -7.83 -2.34
C GLY A 25 2.98 -8.43 -1.37
N GLN A 26 4.11 -7.75 -1.16
CA GLN A 26 5.16 -8.21 -0.25
C GLN A 26 4.69 -8.20 1.22
N ALA A 27 3.92 -7.19 1.63
CA ALA A 27 3.36 -7.12 2.97
C ALA A 27 2.38 -8.28 3.24
N LYS A 28 1.50 -8.62 2.29
CA LYS A 28 0.59 -9.79 2.41
C LYS A 28 1.35 -11.12 2.46
N GLN A 29 2.48 -11.23 1.76
CA GLN A 29 3.33 -12.43 1.83
C GLN A 29 4.03 -12.56 3.18
N LYS A 30 4.53 -11.46 3.74
CA LYS A 30 5.17 -11.44 5.06
C LYS A 30 4.15 -11.69 6.17
N TRP A 31 3.00 -11.03 6.09
CA TRP A 31 1.92 -11.11 7.06
C TRP A 31 0.68 -11.70 6.39
N SER A 32 0.49 -13.01 6.54
CA SER A 32 -0.64 -13.75 5.96
C SER A 32 -2.01 -13.26 6.45
N ASN A 33 -2.03 -12.43 7.50
CA ASN A 33 -3.23 -11.90 8.14
C ASN A 33 -3.70 -10.59 7.51
N LEU A 34 -2.84 -9.93 6.71
CA LEU A 34 -3.15 -8.64 6.11
C LEU A 34 -3.91 -8.81 4.80
N THR A 35 -4.89 -7.94 4.60
CA THR A 35 -5.64 -7.83 3.33
C THR A 35 -5.23 -6.58 2.57
N ASP A 36 -5.73 -6.46 1.33
CA ASP A 36 -5.47 -5.26 0.53
C ASP A 36 -6.04 -3.98 1.17
N ASP A 37 -7.17 -4.14 1.88
CA ASP A 37 -7.86 -3.08 2.58
C ASP A 37 -7.04 -2.58 3.79
N ASP A 38 -6.50 -3.51 4.59
CA ASP A 38 -5.63 -3.17 5.73
C ASP A 38 -4.35 -2.44 5.30
N LEU A 39 -3.89 -2.69 4.08
CA LEU A 39 -2.71 -2.05 3.49
C LEU A 39 -3.07 -0.83 2.65
N THR A 40 -4.31 -0.36 2.70
CA THR A 40 -4.70 0.90 2.06
C THR A 40 -4.27 2.06 2.94
N TYR A 41 -3.33 2.85 2.43
CA TYR A 41 -2.84 4.04 3.11
C TYR A 41 -3.68 5.26 2.73
N GLU A 42 -4.18 5.96 3.75
CA GLU A 42 -4.82 7.27 3.62
C GLU A 42 -3.83 8.36 4.04
N GLU A 43 -3.67 9.38 3.21
CA GLU A 43 -2.77 10.49 3.49
C GLU A 43 -3.17 11.22 4.78
N GLY A 44 -2.20 11.42 5.69
CA GLY A 44 -2.43 12.05 6.99
C GLY A 44 -2.88 11.09 8.10
N LYS A 45 -3.15 9.81 7.81
CA LYS A 45 -3.50 8.78 8.82
C LYS A 45 -2.38 7.78 9.09
N GLN A 46 -1.13 8.18 8.91
CA GLN A 46 0.01 7.27 9.00
C GLN A 46 0.12 6.57 10.36
N ASP A 47 -0.02 7.29 11.46
CA ASP A 47 0.05 6.70 12.80
C ASP A 47 -1.10 5.72 13.08
N GLU A 48 -2.31 6.04 12.62
CA GLU A 48 -3.48 5.16 12.75
C GLU A 48 -3.32 3.90 11.89
N TRP A 49 -2.81 4.05 10.67
CA TRP A 49 -2.53 2.94 9.77
C TRP A 49 -1.52 1.97 10.38
N PHE A 50 -0.40 2.47 10.93
CA PHE A 50 0.55 1.61 11.63
C PHE A 50 -0.04 0.94 12.87
N GLY A 51 -0.92 1.62 13.61
CA GLY A 51 -1.64 1.02 14.74
C GLY A 51 -2.56 -0.13 14.34
N GLN A 52 -3.27 0.02 13.22
CA GLN A 52 -4.10 -1.05 12.65
C GLN A 52 -3.25 -2.24 12.20
N LEU A 53 -2.14 -1.98 11.52
CA LEU A 53 -1.20 -3.02 11.11
C LEU A 53 -0.63 -3.77 12.32
N GLN A 54 -0.23 -3.06 13.38
CA GLN A 54 0.22 -3.70 14.62
C GLN A 54 -0.89 -4.61 15.21
N HIS A 55 -2.13 -4.16 15.24
CA HIS A 55 -3.23 -4.97 15.78
C HIS A 55 -3.49 -6.24 14.95
N LYS A 56 -3.38 -6.15 13.61
CA LYS A 56 -3.61 -7.26 12.68
C LYS A 56 -2.46 -8.26 12.60
N THR A 57 -1.23 -7.74 12.60
CA THR A 57 -0.01 -8.55 12.49
C THR A 57 0.41 -9.11 13.85
N GLY A 58 0.13 -8.40 14.94
CA GLY A 58 0.66 -8.66 16.27
C GLY A 58 2.09 -8.15 16.50
N ASP A 59 2.72 -7.57 15.48
CA ASP A 59 4.10 -7.09 15.55
C ASP A 59 4.19 -5.68 16.16
N ALA A 60 5.39 -5.32 16.61
CA ALA A 60 5.65 -3.96 17.05
C ALA A 60 5.59 -2.99 15.86
N ILE A 61 4.98 -1.81 16.07
CA ILE A 61 4.96 -0.73 15.05
C ILE A 61 6.38 -0.43 14.53
N ASP A 62 7.38 -0.48 15.39
CA ASP A 62 8.78 -0.24 15.02
C ASP A 62 9.30 -1.31 14.03
N ASP A 63 8.97 -2.58 14.24
CA ASP A 63 9.34 -3.70 13.36
C ASP A 63 8.68 -3.57 11.99
N ILE A 64 7.41 -3.16 11.99
CA ILE A 64 6.65 -2.89 10.76
C ILE A 64 7.32 -1.74 10.00
N LYS A 65 7.56 -0.60 10.67
CA LYS A 65 8.24 0.57 10.09
C LYS A 65 9.63 0.22 9.56
N ALA A 66 10.43 -0.51 10.34
CA ALA A 66 11.76 -0.96 9.96
C ALA A 66 11.73 -1.88 8.74
N TRP A 67 10.73 -2.76 8.63
CA TRP A 67 10.55 -3.60 7.46
C TRP A 67 10.24 -2.78 6.21
N PHE A 68 9.31 -1.83 6.28
CA PHE A 68 9.01 -0.94 5.16
C PHE A 68 10.26 -0.16 4.74
N HIS A 69 10.98 0.43 5.69
CA HIS A 69 12.18 1.25 5.43
C HIS A 69 13.39 0.44 4.92
N ARG A 70 13.42 -0.87 5.19
CA ARG A 70 14.45 -1.78 4.68
C ARG A 70 14.12 -2.31 3.28
N THR A 71 12.83 -2.44 2.97
CA THR A 71 12.36 -3.07 1.73
C THR A 71 12.14 -2.04 0.62
N PHE A 72 11.81 -0.80 0.98
CA PHE A 72 11.49 0.32 0.09
C PHE A 72 12.21 1.58 0.56
#